data_AF-A0A368EQT7-F1
#
_entry.id   AF-A0A368EQT7-F1
#
_cell.length_a   1.000
_cell.length_b   1.000
_cell.length_c   1.000
_cell.angle_alpha   90.00
_cell.angle_beta   90.00
_cell.angle_gamma   90.00
#
_symmetry.space_group_name_H-M   'P 1'
#
loop_
_entity.id
_entity.type
_entity.pdbx_description
1 polymer ?
#
loop_
_entity_poly.entity_id
_entity_poly.type
_entity_poly.pdbx_seq_one_letter_code
_entity_poly.pdbx_strand_id
1 'polypeptide(L)'
;MISIYRFIASLALVFSITSLLLSQSRIDGRIVDKTTSEPLAGVNIFFSKTTLGTTSDENGFFALTQVPAGQYELIISMIGYEIEREGMIIVPDEALTVNFRLAPQAILMNEINVTAKKDREWDKNYGIFKRSFLGTGKNGEACKILNEFVLSFSRRGTTFIAKASQPLIINNPELGYKITYILYDFTKQLDEVQYSGDIFFEEIASNSKKQSKLWNKNRQRAYKGSLRHFLHTMASRFELRFEIIDGEMHEKSNWLSILNRRKDPLVKEGFSLLINKKDLFGTSIIIPEQYKALKNDTLVFKGKPDEPLLSFEGRMMVTYVKESPEFTYLLEYDSPSSSQQTSYLLLRADSVYFDRYGRYSEPYMIERQGYLSWEGVGDQLPFDYNIEKK
;
A
#
# COMPACT_ATOMS: atom_id res chain seq x y z
N MET A 1 -2.05 -51.16 -27.41
CA MET A 1 -2.88 -49.94 -27.27
C MET A 1 -2.71 -49.23 -25.91
N ILE A 2 -2.88 -49.90 -24.77
CA ILE A 2 -2.80 -49.26 -23.43
C ILE A 2 -1.47 -48.52 -23.14
N SER A 3 -0.33 -49.04 -23.63
CA SER A 3 1.00 -48.40 -23.47
C SER A 3 1.14 -47.08 -24.25
N ILE A 4 0.49 -46.96 -25.42
CA ILE A 4 0.51 -45.74 -26.24
C ILE A 4 -0.32 -44.64 -25.57
N TYR A 5 -1.50 -44.96 -25.01
CA TYR A 5 -2.31 -43.99 -24.28
C TYR A 5 -1.63 -43.48 -23.01
N ARG A 6 -0.87 -44.35 -22.30
CA ARG A 6 -0.05 -43.93 -21.14
C ARG A 6 1.06 -42.98 -21.55
N PHE A 7 1.74 -43.25 -22.68
CA PHE A 7 2.80 -42.39 -23.21
C PHE A 7 2.27 -41.02 -23.66
N ILE A 8 1.14 -40.99 -24.36
CA ILE A 8 0.48 -39.75 -24.79
C ILE A 8 -0.01 -38.94 -23.58
N ALA A 9 -0.59 -39.60 -22.56
CA ALA A 9 -1.03 -38.94 -21.34
C ALA A 9 0.14 -38.35 -20.53
N SER A 10 1.29 -39.05 -20.45
CA SER A 10 2.50 -38.49 -19.83
C SER A 10 3.09 -37.33 -20.62
N LEU A 11 3.05 -37.37 -21.96
CA LEU A 11 3.56 -36.28 -22.80
C LEU A 11 2.66 -35.03 -22.69
N ALA A 12 1.34 -35.21 -22.64
CA ALA A 12 0.39 -34.13 -22.39
C ALA A 12 0.55 -33.53 -20.99
N LEU A 13 0.80 -34.35 -19.97
CA LEU A 13 1.07 -33.89 -18.61
C LEU A 13 2.37 -33.07 -18.53
N VAL A 14 3.45 -33.52 -19.19
CA VAL A 14 4.70 -32.75 -19.28
C VAL A 14 4.52 -31.44 -20.03
N PHE A 15 3.75 -31.44 -21.13
CA PHE A 15 3.45 -30.22 -21.89
C PHE A 15 2.58 -29.23 -21.10
N SER A 16 1.61 -29.71 -20.31
CA SER A 16 0.81 -28.89 -19.39
C SER A 16 1.63 -28.32 -18.21
N ILE A 17 2.66 -29.04 -17.75
CA ILE A 17 3.57 -28.55 -16.70
C ILE A 17 4.53 -27.49 -17.27
N THR A 18 4.98 -27.61 -18.53
CA THR A 18 5.82 -26.58 -19.16
C THR A 18 5.06 -25.31 -19.52
N SER A 19 3.76 -25.39 -19.83
CA SER A 19 2.92 -24.18 -20.00
C SER A 19 2.62 -23.46 -18.68
N LEU A 20 2.90 -24.09 -17.53
CA LEU A 20 2.81 -23.47 -16.20
C LEU A 20 4.11 -22.80 -15.75
N LEU A 21 5.20 -22.94 -16.52
CA LEU A 21 6.29 -21.95 -16.49
C LEU A 21 5.77 -20.72 -17.24
N LEU A 22 4.86 -20.01 -16.58
CA LEU A 22 4.27 -18.79 -17.08
C LEU A 22 5.41 -17.89 -17.53
N SER A 23 5.33 -17.50 -18.79
CA SER A 23 6.11 -16.40 -19.31
C SER A 23 5.78 -15.18 -18.45
N GLN A 24 6.83 -14.56 -17.92
CA GLN A 24 6.69 -13.45 -17.00
C GLN A 24 7.62 -12.34 -17.47
N SER A 25 7.13 -11.13 -17.36
CA SER A 25 7.79 -9.96 -17.91
C SER A 25 9.14 -9.72 -17.22
N ARG A 26 10.07 -9.18 -18.00
CA ARG A 26 11.43 -8.88 -17.58
C ARG A 26 11.73 -7.43 -17.84
N ILE A 27 12.28 -6.74 -16.85
CA ILE A 27 12.84 -5.40 -17.00
C ILE A 27 14.32 -5.48 -16.69
N ASP A 28 15.17 -5.08 -17.62
CA ASP A 28 16.61 -4.97 -17.40
C ASP A 28 17.15 -3.64 -17.91
N GLY A 29 18.42 -3.41 -17.64
CA GLY A 29 19.10 -2.22 -18.13
C GLY A 29 20.39 -1.95 -17.39
N ARG A 30 20.89 -0.73 -17.57
CA ARG A 30 22.14 -0.27 -16.99
C ARG A 30 21.98 1.10 -16.36
N ILE A 31 22.65 1.29 -15.23
CA ILE A 31 22.65 2.53 -14.46
C ILE A 31 24.07 3.06 -14.39
N VAL A 32 24.23 4.34 -14.73
CA VAL A 32 25.51 5.05 -14.72
C VAL A 32 25.38 6.40 -14.03
N ASP A 33 26.52 6.94 -13.59
CA ASP A 33 26.62 8.31 -13.12
C ASP A 33 26.35 9.27 -14.29
N LYS A 34 25.50 10.27 -14.08
CA LYS A 34 25.13 11.24 -15.13
C LYS A 34 26.30 12.11 -15.58
N THR A 35 27.23 12.42 -14.67
CA THR A 35 28.39 13.29 -14.86
C THR A 35 29.59 12.53 -15.41
N THR A 36 29.99 11.43 -14.78
CA THR A 36 31.20 10.67 -15.17
C THR A 36 30.91 9.59 -16.20
N SER A 37 29.65 9.19 -16.36
CA SER A 37 29.23 8.03 -17.17
C SER A 37 29.80 6.69 -16.68
N GLU A 38 30.36 6.64 -15.47
CA GLU A 38 30.83 5.41 -14.84
C GLU A 38 29.66 4.54 -14.37
N PRO A 39 29.78 3.21 -14.39
CA PRO A 39 28.74 2.31 -13.89
C PRO A 39 28.51 2.49 -12.39
N LEU A 40 27.24 2.45 -11.98
CA LEU A 40 26.84 2.53 -10.57
C LEU A 40 26.44 1.15 -10.05
N ALA A 41 27.26 0.61 -9.15
CA ALA A 41 27.00 -0.65 -8.47
C ALA A 41 26.19 -0.46 -7.18
N GLY A 42 25.32 -1.42 -6.86
CA GLY A 42 24.52 -1.42 -5.63
C GLY A 42 23.41 -0.36 -5.60
N VAL A 43 23.00 0.16 -6.75
CA VAL A 43 21.79 0.99 -6.87
C VAL A 43 20.58 0.12 -6.55
N ASN A 44 19.63 0.61 -5.76
CA ASN A 44 18.37 -0.09 -5.52
C ASN A 44 17.38 0.24 -6.63
N ILE A 45 16.75 -0.78 -7.21
CA ILE A 45 15.73 -0.66 -8.26
C ILE A 45 14.51 -1.44 -7.79
N PHE A 46 13.39 -0.78 -7.55
CA PHE A 46 12.20 -1.46 -7.04
C PHE A 46 10.90 -0.81 -7.50
N PHE A 47 9.82 -1.59 -7.53
CA PHE A 47 8.49 -1.06 -7.74
C PHE A 47 7.89 -0.59 -6.42
N SER A 48 7.47 0.66 -6.37
CA SER A 48 6.89 1.25 -5.15
C SER A 48 5.67 0.45 -4.68
N LYS A 49 5.56 0.33 -3.36
CA LYS A 49 4.54 -0.42 -2.63
C LYS A 49 4.59 -1.93 -2.83
N THR A 50 5.65 -2.51 -3.40
CA THR A 50 5.74 -3.97 -3.66
C THR A 50 6.93 -4.64 -2.97
N THR A 51 7.04 -5.97 -3.13
CA THR A 51 8.27 -6.73 -2.85
C THR A 51 9.21 -6.88 -4.06
N LEU A 52 8.83 -6.34 -5.22
CA LEU A 52 9.54 -6.52 -6.48
C LEU A 52 10.68 -5.52 -6.59
N GLY A 53 11.91 -5.98 -6.40
CA GLY A 53 13.10 -5.16 -6.45
C GLY A 53 14.37 -5.96 -6.69
N THR A 54 15.43 -5.26 -7.09
CA THR A 54 16.77 -5.79 -7.34
C THR A 54 17.81 -4.71 -7.05
N THR A 55 19.08 -5.07 -7.20
CA THR A 55 20.20 -4.12 -7.17
C THR A 55 21.04 -4.21 -8.43
N SER A 56 21.75 -3.14 -8.78
CA SER A 56 22.70 -3.15 -9.89
C SER A 56 24.02 -3.85 -9.52
N ASP A 57 24.62 -4.53 -10.49
CA ASP A 57 25.92 -5.19 -10.35
C ASP A 57 27.11 -4.22 -10.49
N GLU A 58 28.33 -4.74 -10.40
CA GLU A 58 29.59 -3.97 -10.51
C GLU A 58 29.72 -3.18 -11.84
N ASN A 59 29.04 -3.62 -12.89
CA ASN A 59 29.03 -2.99 -14.21
C ASN A 59 27.81 -2.08 -14.42
N GLY A 60 27.00 -1.90 -13.37
CA GLY A 60 25.78 -1.10 -13.36
C GLY A 60 24.57 -1.79 -13.97
N PHE A 61 24.65 -3.07 -14.34
CA PHE A 61 23.51 -3.79 -14.92
C PHE A 61 22.56 -4.27 -13.85
N PHE A 62 21.26 -4.29 -14.15
CA PHE A 62 20.23 -4.87 -13.28
C PHE A 62 19.23 -5.69 -14.10
N ALA A 63 18.54 -6.60 -13.44
CA ALA A 63 17.42 -7.32 -14.01
C ALA A 63 16.36 -7.62 -12.94
N LEU A 64 15.12 -7.26 -13.24
CA LEU A 64 13.90 -7.71 -12.59
C LEU A 64 13.25 -8.75 -13.48
N THR A 65 13.00 -9.92 -12.93
CA THR A 65 12.26 -10.98 -13.61
C THR A 65 10.97 -11.22 -12.86
N GLN A 66 10.01 -11.90 -13.51
CA GLN A 66 8.81 -12.34 -12.82
C GLN A 66 7.88 -11.19 -12.39
N VAL A 67 7.87 -10.12 -13.17
CA VAL A 67 7.06 -8.93 -12.87
C VAL A 67 5.64 -9.14 -13.38
N PRO A 68 4.62 -9.15 -12.50
CA PRO A 68 3.23 -9.29 -12.93
C PRO A 68 2.79 -8.10 -13.77
N ALA A 69 1.82 -8.32 -14.66
CA ALA A 69 1.22 -7.25 -15.42
C ALA A 69 0.49 -6.24 -14.50
N GLY A 70 0.57 -4.97 -14.85
CA GLY A 70 -0.04 -3.89 -14.09
C GLY A 70 0.68 -2.56 -14.28
N GLN A 71 0.14 -1.53 -13.66
CA GLN A 71 0.77 -0.21 -13.60
C GLN A 71 1.59 -0.10 -12.31
N TYR A 72 2.82 0.37 -12.46
CA TYR A 72 3.75 0.52 -11.35
C TYR A 72 4.54 1.82 -11.49
N GLU A 73 5.11 2.26 -10.37
CA GLU A 73 6.13 3.30 -10.35
C GLU A 73 7.46 2.63 -9.99
N LEU A 74 8.42 2.70 -10.91
CA LEU A 74 9.78 2.18 -10.70
C LEU A 74 10.63 3.25 -10.04
N ILE A 75 11.24 2.90 -8.92
CA ILE A 75 12.09 3.78 -8.12
C ILE A 75 13.53 3.31 -8.22
N ILE A 76 14.41 4.24 -8.57
CA ILE A 76 15.85 4.02 -8.66
C ILE A 76 16.52 4.91 -7.60
N SER A 77 17.15 4.29 -6.61
CA SER A 77 17.68 4.99 -5.44
C SER A 77 19.06 4.50 -5.03
N MET A 78 19.98 5.43 -4.87
CA MET A 78 21.32 5.21 -4.34
C MET A 78 21.68 6.37 -3.41
N ILE A 79 22.32 6.06 -2.28
CA ILE A 79 22.82 7.08 -1.36
C ILE A 79 23.83 7.98 -2.09
N GLY A 80 23.65 9.30 -1.99
CA GLY A 80 24.51 10.28 -2.67
C GLY A 80 24.08 10.60 -4.11
N TYR A 81 22.91 10.13 -4.55
CA TYR A 81 22.33 10.42 -5.86
C TYR A 81 20.88 10.87 -5.72
N GLU A 82 20.40 11.64 -6.70
CA GLU A 82 18.99 11.97 -6.85
C GLU A 82 18.19 10.71 -7.18
N ILE A 83 16.97 10.63 -6.64
CA ILE A 83 16.06 9.51 -6.89
C ILE A 83 15.34 9.72 -8.22
N GLU A 84 15.49 8.77 -9.13
CA GLU A 84 14.74 8.72 -10.40
C GLU A 84 13.47 7.88 -10.23
N ARG A 85 12.39 8.31 -10.91
CA ARG A 85 11.08 7.63 -10.91
C ARG A 85 10.56 7.51 -12.33
N GLU A 86 10.10 6.32 -12.68
CA GLU A 86 9.52 6.04 -14.00
C GLU A 86 8.18 5.31 -13.84
N GLY A 87 7.11 5.90 -14.39
CA GLY A 87 5.81 5.23 -14.47
C GLY A 87 5.83 4.16 -15.55
N MET A 88 5.57 2.91 -15.20
CA MET A 88 5.63 1.77 -16.12
C MET A 88 4.30 1.02 -16.19
N ILE A 89 3.88 0.70 -17.41
CA ILE A 89 2.79 -0.24 -17.68
C ILE A 89 3.43 -1.54 -18.12
N ILE A 90 3.35 -2.57 -17.30
CA ILE A 90 3.89 -3.89 -17.60
C ILE A 90 2.79 -4.73 -18.23
N VAL A 91 3.02 -5.20 -19.45
CA VAL A 91 2.13 -6.20 -20.09
C VAL A 91 2.74 -7.61 -19.98
N PRO A 92 1.93 -8.68 -20.03
CA PRO A 92 2.43 -10.04 -20.00
C PRO A 92 3.45 -10.30 -21.12
N ASP A 93 4.46 -11.12 -20.83
CA ASP A 93 5.46 -11.61 -21.78
C ASP A 93 6.36 -10.53 -22.38
N GLU A 94 6.40 -9.36 -21.75
CA GLU A 94 7.17 -8.22 -22.21
C GLU A 94 8.61 -8.26 -21.68
N ALA A 95 9.58 -7.94 -22.56
CA ALA A 95 10.96 -7.68 -22.19
C ALA A 95 11.27 -6.20 -22.45
N LEU A 96 11.49 -5.44 -21.38
CA LEU A 96 11.81 -4.02 -21.41
C LEU A 96 13.26 -3.80 -21.03
N THR A 97 13.99 -3.06 -21.85
CA THR A 97 15.33 -2.56 -21.50
C THR A 97 15.27 -1.06 -21.27
N VAL A 98 15.53 -0.61 -20.04
CA VAL A 98 15.47 0.79 -19.61
C VAL A 98 16.77 1.18 -18.91
N ASN A 99 17.44 2.22 -19.40
CA ASN A 99 18.71 2.69 -18.86
C ASN A 99 18.52 4.00 -18.11
N PHE A 100 19.23 4.15 -16.99
CA PHE A 100 19.12 5.34 -16.14
C PHE A 100 20.48 6.01 -15.95
N ARG A 101 20.45 7.33 -15.74
CA ARG A 101 21.63 8.15 -15.46
C ARG A 101 21.38 8.98 -14.21
N LEU A 102 21.94 8.57 -13.09
CA LEU A 102 21.67 9.23 -11.81
C LEU A 102 22.55 10.48 -11.62
N ALA A 103 21.93 11.59 -11.24
CA ALA A 103 22.66 12.80 -10.88
C ALA A 103 23.21 12.68 -9.45
N PRO A 104 24.50 12.97 -9.21
CA PRO A 104 25.04 13.04 -7.85
C PRO A 104 24.31 14.11 -7.02
N GLN A 105 23.98 13.77 -5.79
CA GLN A 105 23.33 14.65 -4.83
C GLN A 105 24.17 14.72 -3.55
N ALA A 106 24.55 15.93 -3.13
CA ALA A 106 25.25 16.14 -1.88
C ALA A 106 24.36 15.71 -0.69
N ILE A 107 24.88 14.83 0.15
CA ILE A 107 24.20 14.42 1.38
C ILE A 107 24.46 15.49 2.43
N LEU A 108 23.47 16.34 2.68
CA LEU A 108 23.49 17.25 3.82
C LEU A 108 23.05 16.46 5.07
N MET A 109 24.02 15.87 5.78
CA MET A 109 23.75 15.37 7.13
C MET A 109 23.77 16.56 8.09
N ASN A 110 22.66 16.78 8.78
CA ASN A 110 22.70 17.62 9.97
C ASN A 110 23.51 16.86 11.02
N GLU A 111 24.68 17.38 11.40
CA GLU A 111 25.41 16.87 12.56
C GLU A 111 24.52 17.01 13.78
N ILE A 112 23.90 15.91 14.20
CA ILE A 112 23.37 15.81 15.55
C ILE A 112 24.62 15.73 16.43
N ASN A 113 24.94 16.81 17.13
CA ASN A 113 25.96 16.80 18.17
C ASN A 113 25.51 15.83 19.26
N VAL A 114 25.90 14.55 19.15
CA VAL A 114 25.68 13.52 20.16
C VAL A 114 26.65 13.77 21.32
N THR A 115 26.59 14.95 21.94
CA THR A 115 27.26 15.19 23.21
C THR A 115 26.47 14.46 24.30
N ALA A 116 26.81 13.19 24.54
CA ALA A 116 26.68 12.31 25.73
C ALA A 116 25.62 12.58 26.84
N LYS A 117 24.59 13.39 26.59
CA LYS A 117 23.44 13.70 27.43
C LYS A 117 22.24 13.72 26.49
N LYS A 118 21.75 12.52 26.20
CA LYS A 118 20.42 12.19 25.64
C LYS A 118 19.56 13.42 25.34
N ASP A 119 19.51 13.81 24.07
CA ASP A 119 18.69 14.91 23.58
C ASP A 119 17.21 14.57 23.79
N ARG A 120 16.67 14.99 24.95
CA ARG A 120 15.29 14.71 25.36
C ARG A 120 14.27 15.28 24.38
N GLU A 121 14.59 16.37 23.70
CA GLU A 121 13.69 16.96 22.72
C GLU A 121 13.65 16.11 21.46
N TRP A 122 14.81 15.66 20.96
CA TRP A 122 14.87 14.71 19.86
C TRP A 122 14.09 13.44 20.18
N ASP A 123 14.31 12.83 21.35
CA ASP A 123 13.60 11.61 21.77
C ASP A 123 12.08 11.81 21.78
N LYS A 124 11.60 12.96 22.29
CA LYS A 124 10.18 13.30 22.29
C LYS A 124 9.63 13.45 20.87
N ASN A 125 10.36 14.17 20.01
CA ASN A 125 9.95 14.40 18.62
C ASN A 125 9.96 13.10 17.81
N TYR A 126 10.96 12.25 18.02
CA TYR A 126 11.02 10.91 17.46
C TYR A 126 9.86 10.05 17.93
N GLY A 127 9.49 10.09 19.22
CA GLY A 127 8.31 9.41 19.74
C GLY A 127 7.00 9.86 19.07
N ILE A 128 6.84 11.16 18.83
CA ILE A 128 5.69 11.72 18.08
C ILE A 128 5.68 11.17 16.65
N PHE A 129 6.80 11.28 15.95
CA PHE A 129 6.93 10.78 14.58
C PHE A 129 6.65 9.28 14.51
N LYS A 130 7.31 8.46 15.34
CA LYS A 130 7.19 7.00 15.35
C LYS A 130 5.73 6.58 15.54
N ARG A 131 5.04 7.12 16.56
CA ARG A 131 3.64 6.79 16.84
C ARG A 131 2.71 7.17 15.69
N SER A 132 2.86 8.38 15.15
CA SER A 132 2.02 8.89 14.06
C SER A 132 2.32 8.24 12.70
N PHE A 133 3.56 7.81 12.47
CA PHE A 133 4.01 7.25 11.20
C PHE A 133 3.82 5.72 11.15
N LEU A 134 4.27 4.99 12.18
CA LEU A 134 4.18 3.53 12.23
C LEU A 134 2.84 3.03 12.75
N GLY A 135 2.09 3.85 13.49
CA GLY A 135 0.87 3.46 14.21
C GLY A 135 1.17 2.94 15.62
N THR A 136 0.16 2.91 16.48
CA THR A 136 0.25 2.47 17.89
C THR A 136 -0.45 1.12 18.13
N GLY A 137 -0.90 0.46 17.06
CA GLY A 137 -1.37 -0.92 17.10
C GLY A 137 -0.24 -1.93 17.27
N LYS A 138 -0.61 -3.20 17.42
CA LYS A 138 0.35 -4.29 17.66
C LYS A 138 1.50 -4.32 16.65
N ASN A 139 1.21 -4.16 15.36
CA ASN A 139 2.23 -4.20 14.32
C ASN A 139 3.11 -2.94 14.32
N GLY A 140 2.50 -1.75 14.45
CA GLY A 140 3.20 -0.47 14.53
C GLY A 140 4.15 -0.34 15.72
N GLU A 141 3.71 -0.71 16.92
CA GLU A 141 4.54 -0.66 18.14
C GLU A 141 5.75 -1.62 18.06
N ALA A 142 5.56 -2.79 17.44
CA ALA A 142 6.63 -3.76 17.24
C ALA A 142 7.70 -3.30 16.23
N CYS A 143 7.37 -2.33 15.37
CA CYS A 143 8.31 -1.82 14.38
C CYS A 143 9.47 -1.04 15.01
N LYS A 144 10.64 -1.15 14.37
CA LYS A 144 11.85 -0.41 14.74
C LYS A 144 12.47 0.26 13.52
N ILE A 145 12.68 1.58 13.59
CA ILE A 145 13.46 2.32 12.60
C ILE A 145 14.93 2.13 12.97
N LEU A 146 15.70 1.48 12.10
CA LEU A 146 17.08 1.06 12.37
C LEU A 146 18.09 2.21 12.19
N ASN A 147 17.75 3.20 11.38
CA ASN A 147 18.57 4.37 11.09
C ASN A 147 17.89 5.67 11.54
N GLU A 148 17.34 5.70 12.75
CA GLU A 148 16.51 6.80 13.25
C GLU A 148 17.14 8.20 13.17
N PHE A 149 18.47 8.31 13.27
CA PHE A 149 19.19 9.60 13.21
C PHE A 149 19.28 10.21 11.81
N VAL A 150 18.76 9.56 10.75
CA VAL A 150 18.55 10.23 9.45
C VAL A 150 17.36 11.19 9.49
N LEU A 151 16.55 11.14 10.57
CA LEU A 151 15.42 12.04 10.79
C LEU A 151 15.87 13.36 11.41
N SER A 152 15.25 14.42 10.93
CA SER A 152 15.28 15.74 11.53
C SER A 152 13.87 16.24 11.77
N PHE A 153 13.70 17.02 12.83
CA PHE A 153 12.39 17.51 13.26
C PHE A 153 12.41 19.03 13.37
N SER A 154 11.32 19.66 12.98
CA SER A 154 11.14 21.10 13.12
C SER A 154 9.67 21.43 13.41
N ARG A 155 9.41 22.65 13.85
CA ARG A 155 8.05 23.17 14.02
C ARG A 155 7.89 24.49 13.28
N ARG A 156 6.78 24.64 12.58
CA ARG A 156 6.35 25.90 11.97
C ARG A 156 4.96 26.25 12.51
N GLY A 157 4.91 27.15 13.49
CA GLY A 157 3.68 27.40 14.24
C GLY A 157 3.24 26.14 15.00
N THR A 158 2.03 25.64 14.72
CA THR A 158 1.48 24.42 15.30
C THR A 158 1.83 23.15 14.51
N THR A 159 2.40 23.29 13.32
CA THR A 159 2.74 22.16 12.45
C THR A 159 4.08 21.57 12.86
N PHE A 160 4.07 20.31 13.30
CA PHE A 160 5.24 19.48 13.47
C PHE A 160 5.64 18.90 12.11
N ILE A 161 6.93 18.97 11.77
CA ILE A 161 7.47 18.54 10.48
C ILE A 161 8.61 17.57 10.75
N ALA A 162 8.60 16.43 10.05
CA ALA A 162 9.73 15.50 10.01
C ALA A 162 10.29 15.42 8.59
N LYS A 163 11.61 15.30 8.47
CA LYS A 163 12.31 15.08 7.20
C LYS A 163 13.33 13.97 7.40
N ALA A 164 13.57 13.18 6.36
CA ALA A 164 14.62 12.18 6.34
C ALA A 164 15.69 12.54 5.31
N SER A 165 16.97 12.48 5.68
CA SER A 165 18.09 12.71 4.75
C SER A 165 18.43 11.48 3.90
N GLN A 166 17.92 10.31 4.30
CA GLN A 166 18.07 9.03 3.61
C GLN A 166 16.78 8.21 3.77
N PRO A 167 16.55 7.16 2.95
CA PRO A 167 15.44 6.24 3.16
C PRO A 167 15.46 5.64 4.58
N LEU A 168 14.30 5.56 5.21
CA LEU A 168 14.12 4.92 6.52
C LEU A 168 14.16 3.41 6.35
N ILE A 169 14.93 2.73 7.20
CA ILE A 169 15.00 1.27 7.24
C ILE A 169 14.21 0.81 8.46
N ILE A 170 13.10 0.12 8.24
CA ILE A 170 12.13 -0.24 9.27
C ILE A 170 12.04 -1.76 9.36
N ASN A 171 12.33 -2.32 10.53
CA ASN A 171 12.10 -3.74 10.79
C ASN A 171 10.70 -3.95 11.36
N ASN A 172 9.87 -4.75 10.67
CA ASN A 172 8.53 -5.14 11.11
C ASN A 172 8.51 -6.65 11.44
N PRO A 173 8.78 -7.02 12.71
CA PRO A 173 8.88 -8.42 13.11
C PRO A 173 7.51 -9.12 13.20
N GLU A 174 6.39 -8.39 13.28
CA GLU A 174 5.05 -8.99 13.35
C GLU A 174 4.55 -9.42 11.97
N LEU A 175 4.90 -8.68 10.92
CA LEU A 175 4.56 -9.02 9.54
C LEU A 175 5.70 -9.73 8.80
N GLY A 176 6.90 -9.81 9.36
CA GLY A 176 8.04 -10.48 8.76
C GLY A 176 8.59 -9.73 7.54
N TYR A 177 8.63 -8.40 7.63
CA TYR A 177 9.17 -7.54 6.58
C TYR A 177 10.27 -6.63 7.12
N LYS A 178 11.28 -6.39 6.29
CA LYS A 178 12.14 -5.22 6.37
C LYS A 178 11.64 -4.24 5.32
N ILE A 179 11.38 -3.01 5.72
CA ILE A 179 10.77 -1.99 4.90
C ILE A 179 11.80 -0.89 4.64
N THR A 180 11.97 -0.50 3.39
CA THR A 180 12.68 0.73 3.02
C THR A 180 11.63 1.77 2.66
N TYR A 181 11.64 2.92 3.33
CA TYR A 181 10.66 3.99 3.12
C TYR A 181 11.35 5.31 2.76
N ILE A 182 11.09 5.81 1.55
CA ILE A 182 11.56 7.10 1.09
C ILE A 182 10.54 8.17 1.48
N LEU A 183 10.84 8.96 2.51
CA LEU A 183 9.93 9.97 3.05
C LEU A 183 10.02 11.29 2.26
N TYR A 184 8.94 11.69 1.58
CA TYR A 184 8.89 12.98 0.87
C TYR A 184 8.47 14.11 1.77
N ASP A 185 7.41 13.88 2.53
CA ASP A 185 6.94 14.83 3.50
C ASP A 185 6.28 14.12 4.66
N PHE A 186 6.36 14.76 5.82
CA PHE A 186 5.64 14.38 7.01
C PHE A 186 5.28 15.64 7.76
N THR A 187 3.99 15.85 7.99
CA THR A 187 3.48 16.89 8.85
C THR A 187 2.46 16.34 9.83
N LYS A 188 2.44 16.91 11.03
CA LYS A 188 1.40 16.67 12.03
C LYS A 188 0.90 18.00 12.57
N GLN A 189 -0.40 18.22 12.52
CA GLN A 189 -1.07 19.38 13.08
C GLN A 189 -2.26 18.91 13.92
N LEU A 190 -2.22 19.16 15.23
CA LEU A 190 -3.17 18.56 16.17
C LEU A 190 -3.21 17.04 15.95
N ASP A 191 -4.36 16.44 15.64
CA ASP A 191 -4.50 15.00 15.39
C ASP A 191 -4.41 14.62 13.92
N GLU A 192 -4.28 15.60 13.02
CA GLU A 192 -4.10 15.37 11.59
C GLU A 192 -2.64 15.04 11.30
N VAL A 193 -2.41 13.93 10.62
CA VAL A 193 -1.09 13.49 10.15
C VAL A 193 -1.16 13.37 8.64
N GLN A 194 -0.23 14.00 7.95
CA GLN A 194 -0.03 13.87 6.52
C GLN A 194 1.39 13.38 6.26
N TYR A 195 1.51 12.33 5.45
CA TYR A 195 2.81 11.87 4.97
C TYR A 195 2.66 11.20 3.61
N SER A 196 3.72 11.30 2.81
CA SER A 196 3.84 10.61 1.53
C SER A 196 5.25 10.05 1.36
N GLY A 197 5.38 9.12 0.42
CA GLY A 197 6.63 8.44 0.19
C GLY A 197 6.46 7.17 -0.61
N ASP A 198 7.61 6.64 -1.02
CA ASP A 198 7.70 5.33 -1.66
C ASP A 198 8.17 4.29 -0.66
N ILE A 199 7.59 3.10 -0.76
CA ILE A 199 7.81 2.02 0.20
C ILE A 199 8.19 0.75 -0.54
N PHE A 200 9.21 0.05 -0.05
CA PHE A 200 9.68 -1.22 -0.57
C PHE A 200 9.71 -2.25 0.56
N PHE A 201 9.28 -3.48 0.27
CA PHE A 201 9.19 -4.56 1.23
C PHE A 201 10.16 -5.68 0.88
N GLU A 202 11.01 -6.04 1.82
CA GLU A 202 11.85 -7.24 1.77
C GLU A 202 11.29 -8.27 2.75
N GLU A 203 10.96 -9.48 2.28
CA GLU A 203 10.54 -10.56 3.17
C GLU A 203 11.71 -11.08 3.99
N ILE A 204 11.51 -11.17 5.31
CA ILE A 204 12.52 -11.73 6.22
C ILE A 204 12.39 -13.26 6.18
N ALA A 205 13.51 -13.98 6.08
CA ALA A 205 13.50 -15.43 6.19
C ALA A 205 13.03 -15.87 7.58
N SER A 206 12.00 -16.73 7.63
CA SER A 206 11.50 -17.24 8.91
C SER A 206 12.48 -18.26 9.50
N ASN A 207 12.73 -18.18 10.81
CA ASN A 207 13.55 -19.15 11.54
C ASN A 207 12.79 -20.45 11.85
N SER A 208 11.46 -20.47 11.68
CA SER A 208 10.64 -21.65 11.92
C SER A 208 9.30 -21.61 11.18
N LYS A 209 8.71 -22.79 10.93
CA LYS A 209 7.34 -22.93 10.40
C LYS A 209 6.29 -22.24 11.29
N LYS A 210 6.50 -22.20 12.61
CA LYS A 210 5.60 -21.52 13.56
C LYS A 210 5.60 -20.01 13.32
N GLN A 211 6.78 -19.43 13.11
CA GLN A 211 6.94 -18.00 12.83
C GLN A 211 6.31 -17.62 11.49
N SER A 212 6.58 -18.39 10.42
CA SER A 212 5.95 -18.17 9.11
C SER A 212 4.41 -18.22 9.19
N LYS A 213 3.84 -19.19 9.93
CA LYS A 213 2.39 -19.24 10.17
C LYS A 213 1.86 -18.03 10.94
N LEU A 214 2.60 -17.55 11.94
CA LEU A 214 2.23 -16.37 12.69
C LEU A 214 2.23 -15.11 11.80
N TRP A 215 3.27 -14.91 11.00
CA TRP A 215 3.33 -13.81 10.04
C TRP A 215 2.19 -13.86 9.04
N ASN A 216 1.90 -15.03 8.45
CA ASN A 216 0.75 -15.16 7.55
C ASN A 216 -0.58 -14.82 8.24
N LYS A 217 -0.77 -15.23 9.50
CA LYS A 217 -1.95 -14.85 10.29
C LYS A 217 -2.02 -13.33 10.51
N ASN A 218 -0.91 -12.70 10.89
CA ASN A 218 -0.84 -11.27 11.13
C ASN A 218 -1.05 -10.47 9.83
N ARG A 219 -0.46 -10.89 8.70
CA ARG A 219 -0.68 -10.30 7.37
C ARG A 219 -2.15 -10.40 6.95
N GLN A 220 -2.80 -11.55 7.18
CA GLN A 220 -4.24 -11.68 6.90
C GLN A 220 -5.09 -10.75 7.76
N ARG A 221 -4.69 -10.52 9.02
CA ARG A 221 -5.36 -9.58 9.92
C ARG A 221 -5.17 -8.15 9.45
N ALA A 222 -3.94 -7.72 9.17
CA ALA A 222 -3.62 -6.39 8.65
C ALA A 222 -4.30 -6.09 7.30
N TYR A 223 -4.50 -7.11 6.45
CA TYR A 223 -5.26 -6.93 5.21
C TYR A 223 -6.77 -6.72 5.49
N LYS A 224 -7.36 -7.52 6.36
CA LYS A 224 -8.81 -7.51 6.61
C LYS A 224 -9.24 -6.22 7.29
N GLY A 225 -10.21 -5.55 6.70
CA GLY A 225 -10.72 -4.26 7.19
C GLY A 225 -9.92 -3.06 6.70
N SER A 226 -8.72 -3.27 6.13
CA SER A 226 -7.89 -2.19 5.56
C SER A 226 -8.57 -1.46 4.39
N LEU A 227 -8.06 -0.26 4.06
CA LEU A 227 -8.50 0.50 2.89
C LEU A 227 -8.34 -0.32 1.60
N ARG A 228 -7.25 -1.08 1.48
CA ARG A 228 -7.01 -1.95 0.33
C ARG A 228 -8.08 -3.04 0.21
N HIS A 229 -8.45 -3.69 1.31
CA HIS A 229 -9.53 -4.68 1.33
C HIS A 229 -10.89 -4.05 0.97
N PHE A 230 -11.16 -2.85 1.49
CA PHE A 230 -12.35 -2.10 1.13
C PHE A 230 -12.39 -1.81 -0.38
N LEU A 231 -11.33 -1.23 -0.95
CA LEU A 231 -11.25 -0.92 -2.38
C LEU A 231 -11.32 -2.18 -3.25
N HIS A 232 -10.66 -3.27 -2.88
CA HIS A 232 -10.79 -4.56 -3.58
C HIS A 232 -12.24 -5.08 -3.56
N THR A 233 -12.95 -4.90 -2.43
CA THR A 233 -14.37 -5.26 -2.33
C THR A 233 -15.23 -4.38 -3.23
N MET A 234 -14.92 -3.08 -3.33
CA MET A 234 -15.58 -2.15 -4.25
C MET A 234 -15.32 -2.52 -5.71
N ALA A 235 -14.13 -2.99 -6.07
CA ALA A 235 -13.83 -3.49 -7.41
C ALA A 235 -14.63 -4.78 -7.72
N SER A 236 -14.67 -5.73 -6.79
CA SER A 236 -15.47 -6.95 -6.94
C SER A 236 -16.96 -6.63 -7.14
N ARG A 237 -17.44 -5.58 -6.46
CA ARG A 237 -18.80 -5.07 -6.61
C ARG A 237 -19.03 -4.43 -7.98
N PHE A 238 -18.04 -3.68 -8.49
CA PHE A 238 -18.06 -3.13 -9.84
C PHE A 238 -18.11 -4.23 -10.91
N GLU A 239 -17.25 -5.25 -10.84
CA GLU A 239 -17.26 -6.42 -11.74
C GLU A 239 -18.60 -7.19 -11.68
N LEU A 240 -19.22 -7.26 -10.50
CA LEU A 240 -20.53 -7.89 -10.34
C LEU A 240 -21.64 -7.04 -10.96
N ARG A 241 -21.59 -5.72 -10.82
CA ARG A 241 -22.58 -4.74 -11.29
C ARG A 241 -22.55 -4.56 -12.80
N PHE A 242 -21.39 -4.55 -13.42
CA PHE A 242 -21.21 -4.24 -14.83
C PHE A 242 -20.84 -5.49 -15.66
N GLU A 243 -21.15 -5.44 -16.95
CA GLU A 243 -20.70 -6.40 -17.98
C GLU A 243 -20.30 -5.66 -19.25
N ILE A 244 -19.45 -6.29 -20.05
CA ILE A 244 -19.03 -5.75 -21.35
C ILE A 244 -19.85 -6.43 -22.43
N ILE A 245 -20.61 -5.64 -23.20
CA ILE A 245 -21.40 -6.06 -24.37
C ILE A 245 -20.94 -5.19 -25.54
N ASP A 246 -20.45 -5.81 -26.62
CA ASP A 246 -19.97 -5.10 -27.81
C ASP A 246 -18.89 -4.03 -27.53
N GLY A 247 -18.04 -4.26 -26.53
CA GLY A 247 -17.00 -3.31 -26.10
C GLY A 247 -17.53 -2.14 -25.26
N GLU A 248 -18.84 -2.09 -25.01
CA GLU A 248 -19.46 -1.13 -24.11
C GLU A 248 -19.79 -1.77 -22.77
N MET A 249 -19.58 -1.01 -21.70
CA MET A 249 -19.85 -1.48 -20.34
C MET A 249 -21.28 -1.11 -19.94
N HIS A 250 -22.10 -2.12 -19.66
CA HIS A 250 -23.51 -1.99 -19.27
C HIS A 250 -23.75 -2.44 -17.84
N GLU A 251 -24.66 -1.78 -17.14
CA GLU A 251 -25.12 -2.20 -15.81
C GLU A 251 -26.09 -3.39 -15.95
N LYS A 252 -25.82 -4.46 -15.20
CA LYS A 252 -26.67 -5.66 -15.21
C LYS A 252 -28.04 -5.35 -14.63
N SER A 253 -29.08 -5.79 -15.32
CA SER A 253 -30.48 -5.57 -14.91
C SER A 253 -30.82 -6.13 -13.52
N ASN A 254 -30.10 -7.15 -13.06
CA ASN A 254 -30.29 -7.77 -11.76
C ASN A 254 -29.55 -7.06 -10.61
N TRP A 255 -28.77 -6.01 -10.86
CA TRP A 255 -27.95 -5.35 -9.85
C TRP A 255 -28.76 -4.90 -8.62
N LEU A 256 -29.91 -4.26 -8.85
CA LEU A 256 -30.80 -3.79 -7.78
C LEU A 256 -31.31 -4.94 -6.88
N SER A 257 -31.37 -6.17 -7.39
CA SER A 257 -31.77 -7.35 -6.62
C SER A 257 -30.65 -7.89 -5.72
N ILE A 258 -29.39 -7.54 -6.02
CA ILE A 258 -28.20 -7.97 -5.27
C ILE A 258 -27.86 -6.96 -4.17
N LEU A 259 -28.15 -5.69 -4.39
CA LEU A 259 -27.84 -4.58 -3.48
C LEU A 259 -28.21 -4.86 -2.02
N ASN A 260 -27.24 -4.73 -1.12
CA ASN A 260 -27.39 -4.95 0.33
C ASN A 260 -27.90 -6.35 0.72
N ARG A 261 -27.74 -7.36 -0.16
CA ARG A 261 -28.08 -8.77 0.11
C ARG A 261 -26.82 -9.61 0.29
N ARG A 262 -26.99 -10.89 0.64
CA ARG A 262 -25.88 -11.83 0.89
C ARG A 262 -24.88 -11.98 -0.28
N LYS A 263 -25.32 -11.77 -1.52
CA LYS A 263 -24.47 -11.84 -2.71
C LYS A 263 -23.67 -10.57 -2.97
N ASP A 264 -24.03 -9.47 -2.32
CA ASP A 264 -23.31 -8.20 -2.39
C ASP A 264 -21.91 -8.36 -1.76
N PRO A 265 -20.82 -8.06 -2.49
CA PRO A 265 -19.47 -8.15 -1.95
C PRO A 265 -19.27 -7.36 -0.64
N LEU A 266 -19.90 -6.20 -0.47
CA LEU A 266 -19.78 -5.45 0.80
C LEU A 266 -20.34 -6.24 1.97
N VAL A 267 -21.56 -6.78 1.82
CA VAL A 267 -22.22 -7.59 2.86
C VAL A 267 -21.44 -8.88 3.12
N LYS A 268 -21.01 -9.55 2.05
CA LYS A 268 -20.23 -10.79 2.12
C LYS A 268 -18.91 -10.58 2.85
N GLU A 269 -18.21 -9.50 2.54
CA GLU A 269 -16.91 -9.19 3.13
C GLU A 269 -17.01 -8.53 4.51
N GLY A 270 -18.19 -8.05 4.91
CA GLY A 270 -18.46 -7.53 6.25
C GLY A 270 -18.26 -6.02 6.36
N PHE A 271 -18.48 -5.30 5.28
CA PHE A 271 -18.48 -3.84 5.24
C PHE A 271 -19.91 -3.29 5.28
N SER A 272 -20.10 -2.24 6.06
CA SER A 272 -21.32 -1.42 6.09
C SER A 272 -20.95 0.05 5.88
N LEU A 273 -21.74 0.75 5.07
CA LEU A 273 -21.45 2.11 4.63
C LEU A 273 -22.61 3.05 4.95
N LEU A 274 -22.32 4.16 5.61
CA LEU A 274 -23.22 5.30 5.72
C LEU A 274 -22.51 6.56 5.22
N ILE A 275 -23.27 7.57 4.79
CA ILE A 275 -22.70 8.82 4.27
C ILE A 275 -23.35 10.04 4.90
N ASN A 276 -22.52 11.05 5.18
CA ASN A 276 -22.96 12.40 5.52
C ASN A 276 -22.60 13.35 4.36
N LYS A 277 -23.55 13.54 3.43
CA LYS A 277 -23.36 14.39 2.25
C LYS A 277 -23.14 15.88 2.56
N LYS A 278 -23.49 16.33 3.77
CA LYS A 278 -23.33 17.74 4.16
C LYS A 278 -21.93 18.06 4.66
N ASP A 279 -21.17 17.03 5.00
CA ASP A 279 -19.83 17.16 5.55
C ASP A 279 -18.77 17.10 4.46
N LEU A 280 -18.70 18.18 3.68
CA LEU A 280 -17.84 18.27 2.49
C LEU A 280 -16.36 18.47 2.85
N PHE A 281 -16.06 18.96 4.06
CA PHE A 281 -14.70 19.33 4.45
C PHE A 281 -14.09 18.42 5.51
N GLY A 282 -14.88 17.50 6.09
CA GLY A 282 -14.44 16.59 7.15
C GLY A 282 -14.37 17.30 8.49
N THR A 283 -15.51 17.78 9.00
CA THR A 283 -15.56 18.47 10.30
C THR A 283 -14.95 17.60 11.40
N SER A 284 -14.17 18.21 12.30
CA SER A 284 -13.52 17.48 13.41
C SER A 284 -14.51 16.76 14.33
N ILE A 285 -15.77 17.22 14.37
CA ILE A 285 -16.85 16.56 15.12
C ILE A 285 -17.56 15.56 14.21
N ILE A 286 -17.78 14.35 14.71
CA ILE A 286 -18.58 13.31 14.08
C ILE A 286 -19.92 13.23 14.81
N ILE A 287 -21.02 13.40 14.08
CA ILE A 287 -22.39 13.31 14.60
C ILE A 287 -23.06 12.10 13.93
N PRO A 288 -23.15 10.93 14.60
CA PRO A 288 -23.63 9.68 13.99
C PRO A 288 -25.01 9.79 13.33
N GLU A 289 -25.92 10.58 13.87
CA GLU A 289 -27.29 10.75 13.38
C GLU A 289 -27.35 11.42 12.00
N GLN A 290 -26.27 12.09 11.59
CA GLN A 290 -26.17 12.72 10.27
C GLN A 290 -25.80 11.73 9.16
N TYR A 291 -25.30 10.55 9.52
CA TYR A 291 -24.91 9.52 8.58
C TYR A 291 -26.12 8.67 8.18
N LYS A 292 -26.35 8.55 6.87
CA LYS A 292 -27.50 7.83 6.33
C LYS A 292 -27.06 6.73 5.37
N ALA A 293 -27.87 5.69 5.27
CA ALA A 293 -27.65 4.63 4.30
C ALA A 293 -27.65 5.18 2.88
N LEU A 294 -26.78 4.63 2.05
CA LEU A 294 -26.75 4.93 0.62
C LEU A 294 -28.04 4.40 -0.02
N LYS A 295 -28.82 5.30 -0.63
CA LYS A 295 -30.08 4.93 -1.29
C LYS A 295 -29.84 4.19 -2.61
N ASN A 296 -28.76 4.53 -3.31
CA ASN A 296 -28.33 3.95 -4.58
C ASN A 296 -26.84 3.63 -4.51
N ASP A 297 -26.36 2.69 -5.33
CA ASP A 297 -24.92 2.46 -5.47
C ASP A 297 -24.27 3.49 -6.37
N THR A 298 -23.89 4.62 -5.78
CA THR A 298 -23.25 5.76 -6.46
C THR A 298 -21.82 5.96 -5.98
N LEU A 299 -21.13 4.90 -5.58
CA LEU A 299 -19.77 5.00 -5.08
C LEU A 299 -18.74 4.68 -6.15
N VAL A 300 -19.01 3.70 -7.02
CA VAL A 300 -18.06 3.27 -8.06
C VAL A 300 -18.66 3.45 -9.43
N PHE A 301 -17.88 4.09 -10.29
CA PHE A 301 -18.24 4.47 -11.65
C PHE A 301 -17.27 3.87 -12.65
N LYS A 302 -17.68 3.88 -13.93
CA LYS A 302 -16.84 3.48 -15.05
C LYS A 302 -15.75 4.52 -15.28
N GLY A 303 -14.48 4.12 -15.14
CA GLY A 303 -13.32 4.92 -15.51
C GLY A 303 -12.86 4.73 -16.96
N LYS A 304 -11.72 5.34 -17.32
CA LYS A 304 -10.98 5.08 -18.58
C LYS A 304 -10.41 3.65 -18.56
N PRO A 305 -10.20 3.01 -19.73
CA PRO A 305 -10.65 1.64 -19.98
C PRO A 305 -10.29 0.67 -18.84
N ASP A 306 -11.32 0.05 -18.29
CA ASP A 306 -11.26 -1.08 -17.34
C ASP A 306 -10.81 -0.80 -15.89
N GLU A 307 -10.69 0.46 -15.49
CA GLU A 307 -10.42 0.81 -14.08
C GLU A 307 -11.67 1.34 -13.35
N PRO A 308 -12.03 0.77 -12.18
CA PRO A 308 -13.09 1.33 -11.35
C PRO A 308 -12.68 2.67 -10.76
N LEU A 309 -13.63 3.60 -10.75
CA LEU A 309 -13.47 4.96 -10.25
C LEU A 309 -14.30 5.15 -8.98
N LEU A 310 -13.67 5.44 -7.85
CA LEU A 310 -14.36 5.78 -6.60
C LEU A 310 -14.72 7.26 -6.60
N SER A 311 -15.98 7.62 -6.40
CA SER A 311 -16.41 9.02 -6.25
C SER A 311 -17.61 9.11 -5.31
N PHE A 312 -17.59 10.06 -4.38
CA PHE A 312 -18.71 10.37 -3.50
C PHE A 312 -18.59 11.77 -2.92
N GLU A 313 -19.72 12.38 -2.58
CA GLU A 313 -19.77 13.69 -1.91
C GLU A 313 -19.98 13.56 -0.40
N GLY A 314 -19.22 14.36 0.35
CA GLY A 314 -19.26 14.40 1.81
C GLY A 314 -18.41 13.30 2.45
N ARG A 315 -18.57 13.09 3.76
CA ARG A 315 -17.79 12.10 4.52
C ARG A 315 -18.51 10.75 4.57
N MET A 316 -17.80 9.69 4.18
CA MET A 316 -18.30 8.32 4.22
C MET A 316 -17.83 7.65 5.51
N MET A 317 -18.74 7.05 6.26
CA MET A 317 -18.42 6.15 7.36
C MET A 317 -18.37 4.71 6.84
N VAL A 318 -17.24 4.06 7.09
CA VAL A 318 -16.96 2.67 6.73
C VAL A 318 -16.84 1.87 8.02
N THR A 319 -17.72 0.88 8.19
CA THR A 319 -17.69 -0.04 9.32
C THR A 319 -17.32 -1.44 8.85
N TYR A 320 -16.32 -2.05 9.48
CA TYR A 320 -15.93 -3.44 9.27
C TYR A 320 -16.37 -4.28 10.48
N VAL A 321 -17.32 -5.20 10.26
CA VAL A 321 -18.04 -5.89 11.35
C VAL A 321 -17.46 -7.26 11.72
N LYS A 322 -16.45 -7.73 10.98
CA LYS A 322 -15.82 -9.03 11.21
C LYS A 322 -14.65 -8.97 12.17
N GLU A 323 -14.31 -7.79 12.67
CA GLU A 323 -13.22 -7.60 13.62
C GLU A 323 -13.49 -6.43 14.55
N SER A 324 -13.08 -6.59 15.81
CA SER A 324 -13.15 -5.55 16.83
C SER A 324 -11.90 -4.66 16.80
N PRO A 325 -12.00 -3.38 17.18
CA PRO A 325 -10.83 -2.53 17.34
C PRO A 325 -9.83 -3.11 18.35
N GLU A 326 -8.54 -2.87 18.14
CA GLU A 326 -7.54 -3.19 19.18
C GLU A 326 -7.78 -2.36 20.45
N PHE A 327 -7.45 -2.94 21.60
CA PHE A 327 -7.65 -2.28 22.89
C PHE A 327 -6.89 -0.95 23.02
N THR A 328 -5.71 -0.85 22.40
CA THR A 328 -4.92 0.40 22.37
C THR A 328 -5.63 1.52 21.62
N TYR A 329 -6.33 1.21 20.52
CA TYR A 329 -7.18 2.18 19.83
C TYR A 329 -8.30 2.68 20.75
N LEU A 330 -8.99 1.76 21.44
CA LEU A 330 -10.08 2.13 22.34
C LEU A 330 -9.61 3.06 23.47
N LEU A 331 -8.43 2.79 24.04
CA LEU A 331 -7.82 3.63 25.05
C LEU A 331 -7.38 5.00 24.53
N GLU A 332 -6.76 5.05 23.34
CA GLU A 332 -6.22 6.29 22.77
C GLU A 332 -7.33 7.28 22.38
N TYR A 333 -8.48 6.76 21.94
CA TYR A 333 -9.62 7.57 21.50
C TYR A 333 -10.79 7.60 22.50
N ASP A 334 -10.58 7.13 23.75
CA ASP A 334 -11.63 7.00 24.78
C ASP A 334 -12.94 6.41 24.23
N SER A 335 -12.80 5.42 23.35
CA SER A 335 -13.91 4.87 22.58
C SER A 335 -14.56 3.73 23.36
N PRO A 336 -15.90 3.63 23.37
CA PRO A 336 -16.57 2.51 24.01
C PRO A 336 -16.16 1.20 23.35
N SER A 337 -16.21 0.11 24.13
CA SER A 337 -15.97 -1.24 23.58
C SER A 337 -16.90 -1.48 22.39
N SER A 338 -16.33 -1.89 21.27
CA SER A 338 -17.06 -2.14 20.03
C SER A 338 -16.66 -3.50 19.47
N SER A 339 -17.61 -4.22 18.90
CA SER A 339 -17.32 -5.45 18.16
C SER A 339 -16.89 -5.19 16.70
N GLN A 340 -16.95 -3.93 16.26
CA GLN A 340 -16.72 -3.50 14.88
C GLN A 340 -15.74 -2.32 14.81
N GLN A 341 -14.94 -2.30 13.74
CA GLN A 341 -14.04 -1.20 13.44
C GLN A 341 -14.77 -0.14 12.63
N THR A 342 -14.61 1.14 12.99
CA THR A 342 -15.22 2.27 12.30
C THR A 342 -14.16 3.23 11.83
N SER A 343 -14.25 3.61 10.56
CA SER A 343 -13.39 4.60 9.93
C SER A 343 -14.22 5.58 9.11
N TYR A 344 -13.62 6.72 8.78
CA TYR A 344 -14.24 7.71 7.93
C TYR A 344 -13.31 8.03 6.77
N LEU A 345 -13.89 8.11 5.58
CA LEU A 345 -13.21 8.45 4.35
C LEU A 345 -13.77 9.76 3.79
N LEU A 346 -12.87 10.61 3.33
CA LEU A 346 -13.20 11.82 2.58
C LEU A 346 -12.32 11.86 1.34
N LEU A 347 -12.90 12.17 0.18
CA LEU A 347 -12.12 12.37 -1.03
C LEU A 347 -11.63 13.83 -1.08
N ARG A 348 -10.32 14.00 -1.25
CA ARG A 348 -9.68 15.29 -1.52
C ARG A 348 -9.49 15.55 -3.03
N ALA A 349 -10.03 14.65 -3.86
CA ALA A 349 -10.16 14.76 -5.30
C ALA A 349 -11.61 14.43 -5.70
N ASP A 350 -12.04 14.84 -6.91
CA ASP A 350 -13.39 14.53 -7.41
C ASP A 350 -13.65 13.02 -7.51
N SER A 351 -12.58 12.27 -7.77
CA SER A 351 -12.62 10.82 -7.89
C SER A 351 -11.23 10.21 -7.74
N VAL A 352 -11.18 8.91 -7.43
CA VAL A 352 -9.94 8.15 -7.23
C VAL A 352 -9.99 6.87 -8.03
N TYR A 353 -9.01 6.69 -8.92
CA TYR A 353 -8.83 5.44 -9.64
C TYR A 353 -8.20 4.39 -8.72
N PHE A 354 -8.69 3.17 -8.83
CA PHE A 354 -8.10 2.02 -8.16
C PHE A 354 -8.29 0.79 -9.05
N ASP A 355 -7.44 -0.22 -8.87
CA ASP A 355 -7.52 -1.42 -9.68
C ASP A 355 -8.34 -2.54 -9.01
N ARG A 356 -8.47 -3.67 -9.71
CA ARG A 356 -9.21 -4.83 -9.19
C ARG A 356 -8.66 -5.42 -7.90
N TYR A 357 -7.42 -5.12 -7.51
CA TYR A 357 -6.78 -5.57 -6.27
C TYR A 357 -6.82 -4.52 -5.15
N GLY A 358 -7.54 -3.41 -5.37
CA GLY A 358 -7.65 -2.30 -4.43
C GLY A 358 -6.38 -1.45 -4.34
N ARG A 359 -5.50 -1.51 -5.35
CA ARG A 359 -4.30 -0.67 -5.45
C ARG A 359 -4.69 0.70 -5.99
N TYR A 360 -4.10 1.75 -5.43
CA TYR A 360 -4.29 3.14 -5.84
C TYR A 360 -2.96 3.91 -5.73
N SER A 361 -2.76 4.90 -6.58
CA SER A 361 -1.43 5.49 -6.80
C SER A 361 -1.23 6.79 -6.02
N GLU A 362 -2.20 7.70 -6.03
CA GLU A 362 -1.93 9.08 -5.62
C GLU A 362 -2.05 9.32 -4.10
N PRO A 363 -1.06 9.99 -3.48
CA PRO A 363 -1.11 10.37 -2.08
C PRO A 363 -2.19 11.43 -1.85
N TYR A 364 -2.71 11.50 -0.62
CA TYR A 364 -3.68 12.51 -0.16
C TYR A 364 -5.07 12.52 -0.81
N MET A 365 -5.31 11.77 -1.89
CA MET A 365 -6.62 11.71 -2.53
C MET A 365 -7.73 11.13 -1.64
N ILE A 366 -7.40 10.14 -0.81
CA ILE A 366 -8.32 9.56 0.17
C ILE A 366 -7.80 9.93 1.55
N GLU A 367 -8.48 10.88 2.19
CA GLU A 367 -8.28 11.14 3.60
C GLU A 367 -8.94 10.04 4.42
N ARG A 368 -8.23 9.58 5.46
CA ARG A 368 -8.68 8.54 6.39
C ARG A 368 -8.77 9.14 7.78
N GLN A 369 -9.82 8.79 8.51
CA GLN A 369 -9.97 9.08 9.94
C GLN A 369 -10.48 7.82 10.67
N GLY A 370 -10.28 7.77 11.99
CA GLY A 370 -10.67 6.63 12.81
C GLY A 370 -9.70 5.45 12.67
N TYR A 371 -10.23 4.24 12.63
CA TYR A 371 -9.42 3.02 12.73
C TYR A 371 -8.40 2.89 11.59
N LEU A 372 -8.79 3.15 10.34
CA LEU A 372 -7.92 3.08 9.15
C LEU A 372 -6.78 4.10 9.11
N SER A 373 -6.89 5.22 9.82
CA SER A 373 -5.80 6.21 9.94
C SER A 373 -4.87 5.90 11.10
N TRP A 374 -5.37 5.19 12.12
CA TRP A 374 -4.62 4.78 13.28
C TRP A 374 -3.64 3.65 12.97
N GLU A 375 -4.06 2.75 12.07
CA GLU A 375 -3.17 1.78 11.42
C GLU A 375 -2.20 2.53 10.49
N GLY A 376 -0.94 2.64 10.94
CA GLY A 376 0.12 3.38 10.24
C GLY A 376 0.88 2.50 9.24
N VAL A 377 2.13 2.88 8.95
CA VAL A 377 3.04 2.10 8.08
C VAL A 377 3.28 0.69 8.61
N GLY A 378 3.17 0.47 9.94
CA GLY A 378 3.34 -0.85 10.55
C GLY A 378 2.32 -1.90 10.12
N ASP A 379 1.14 -1.48 9.65
CA ASP A 379 0.06 -2.36 9.19
C ASP A 379 -0.03 -2.46 7.65
N GLN A 380 0.86 -1.77 6.93
CA GLN A 380 0.87 -1.84 5.47
C GLN A 380 1.42 -3.18 4.97
N LEU A 381 0.84 -3.62 3.85
CA LEU A 381 1.24 -4.82 3.13
C LEU A 381 1.62 -4.46 1.70
N PRO A 382 2.59 -5.18 1.12
CA PRO A 382 2.96 -4.97 -0.27
C PRO A 382 1.77 -5.22 -1.20
N PHE A 383 1.68 -4.45 -2.28
CA PHE A 383 0.63 -4.50 -3.30
C PHE A 383 0.54 -5.85 -4.03
N ASP A 384 1.63 -6.62 -4.04
CA ASP A 384 1.71 -7.98 -4.53
C ASP A 384 1.40 -9.05 -3.46
N TYR A 385 1.14 -8.66 -2.21
CA TYR A 385 0.55 -9.56 -1.21
C TYR A 385 -0.82 -10.04 -1.69
N ASN A 386 -1.01 -11.35 -1.77
CA ASN A 386 -2.26 -11.97 -2.18
C ASN A 386 -2.79 -12.86 -1.05
N ILE A 387 -4.01 -12.58 -0.58
CA ILE A 387 -4.68 -13.35 0.47
C ILE A 387 -5.07 -14.77 0.02
N GLU A 388 -5.17 -15.00 -1.28
CA GLU A 388 -5.61 -16.28 -1.87
C GLU A 388 -4.47 -17.26 -2.16
N LYS A 389 -3.21 -16.80 -2.18
CA LYS A 389 -2.04 -17.67 -2.27
C LYS A 389 -1.87 -18.42 -0.93
N LYS A 390 -2.41 -19.63 -0.85
CA LYS A 390 -2.27 -20.54 0.31
C LYS A 390 -1.06 -21.44 0.20
#